data_AF-A0AAC9JNF7-F1
#
_entry.id   AF-A0AAC9JNF7-F1
#
_cell.length_a   1.000
_cell.length_b   1.000
_cell.length_c   1.000
_cell.angle_alpha   90.00
_cell.angle_beta   90.00
_cell.angle_gamma   90.00
#
_symmetry.space_group_name_H-M   'P 1'
#
loop_
_entity.id
_entity.type
_entity.pdbx_description
1 polymer ?
#
loop_
_entity_poly.entity_id
_entity_poly.type
_entity_poly.pdbx_seq_one_letter_code
_entity_poly.pdbx_strand_id
1 'polypeptide(L)'
;MRSIRSTAAIAVAAAAGLLGPAAPVDAASCEASQPCIVVRQAQYGLPGGGGKTCSAYSSVSNLCLGRSSCEIKVNNELCGDPAPGSRKTLFVSWQCDPDNREYFDSVQEYATMTIACEAPR
;
A
#
# COMPACT_ATOMS: atom_id res chain seq x y z
N MET A 1 -43.40 47.68 -37.93
CA MET A 1 -43.17 46.23 -38.10
C MET A 1 -42.40 45.70 -36.89
N ARG A 2 -42.72 44.48 -36.47
CA ARG A 2 -42.08 43.72 -35.38
C ARG A 2 -40.68 43.21 -35.78
N SER A 3 -39.92 42.79 -34.77
CA SER A 3 -38.80 41.83 -34.84
C SER A 3 -37.43 42.47 -35.14
N ILE A 4 -36.31 42.17 -34.48
CA ILE A 4 -35.85 40.95 -33.79
C ILE A 4 -34.91 41.36 -32.63
N ARG A 5 -35.12 40.83 -31.42
CA ARG A 5 -34.07 40.73 -30.39
C ARG A 5 -33.28 39.46 -30.69
N SER A 6 -31.98 39.56 -30.95
CA SER A 6 -31.12 38.38 -31.10
C SER A 6 -29.85 38.46 -30.26
N THR A 7 -29.80 37.47 -29.36
CA THR A 7 -28.64 36.72 -28.88
C THR A 7 -27.57 37.42 -28.04
N ALA A 8 -27.65 37.09 -26.75
CA ALA A 8 -26.57 37.15 -25.77
C ALA A 8 -25.30 36.43 -26.27
N ALA A 9 -24.14 37.03 -26.01
CA ALA A 9 -22.89 36.30 -25.90
C ALA A 9 -22.45 36.37 -24.44
N ILE A 10 -22.64 35.26 -23.73
CA ILE A 10 -22.09 35.02 -22.40
C ILE A 10 -20.59 34.83 -22.58
N ALA A 11 -19.79 35.83 -22.21
CA ALA A 11 -18.36 35.64 -22.05
C ALA A 11 -18.11 34.91 -20.72
N VAL A 12 -17.94 33.59 -20.79
CA VAL A 12 -17.41 32.79 -19.68
C VAL A 12 -15.93 33.16 -19.54
N ALA A 13 -15.59 33.98 -18.54
CA ALA A 13 -14.21 34.18 -18.15
C ALA A 13 -13.71 32.86 -17.55
N ALA A 14 -12.79 32.20 -18.27
CA ALA A 14 -12.09 31.01 -17.78
C ALA A 14 -11.31 31.39 -16.51
N ALA A 15 -11.60 30.69 -15.41
CA ALA A 15 -10.77 30.73 -14.23
C ALA A 15 -9.38 30.20 -14.59
N ALA A 16 -8.38 31.08 -14.61
CA ALA A 16 -6.99 30.67 -14.63
C ALA A 16 -6.68 29.98 -13.29
N GLY A 17 -6.87 28.66 -13.27
CA GLY A 17 -6.40 27.81 -12.19
C GLY A 17 -4.88 27.95 -12.10
N LEU A 18 -4.41 28.47 -10.98
CA LEU A 18 -3.00 28.47 -10.64
C LEU A 18 -2.56 27.00 -10.51
N LEU A 19 -1.86 26.48 -11.51
CA LEU A 19 -1.03 25.30 -11.32
C LEU A 19 0.05 25.68 -10.31
N GLY A 20 -0.16 25.32 -9.05
CA GLY A 20 0.92 25.29 -8.08
C GLY A 20 2.01 24.32 -8.55
N PRO A 21 3.28 24.55 -8.21
CA PRO A 21 4.32 23.59 -8.48
C PRO A 21 3.97 22.29 -7.76
N ALA A 22 3.98 21.16 -8.50
CA ALA A 22 3.98 19.84 -7.89
C ALA A 22 5.15 19.81 -6.90
N ALA A 23 4.82 19.76 -5.61
CA ALA A 23 5.80 19.64 -4.55
C ALA A 23 6.71 18.43 -4.84
N PRO A 24 8.01 18.52 -4.49
CA PRO A 24 8.94 17.42 -4.70
C PRO A 24 8.44 16.22 -3.89
N VAL A 25 8.35 15.07 -4.55
CA VAL A 25 8.08 13.77 -3.94
C VAL A 25 9.31 13.29 -3.19
N ASP A 26 9.66 14.02 -2.12
CA ASP A 26 10.77 13.67 -1.24
C ASP A 26 10.35 12.50 -0.33
N ALA A 27 10.74 11.30 -0.76
CA ALA A 27 11.10 10.13 0.03
C ALA A 27 10.31 9.80 1.32
N ALA A 28 9.45 8.77 1.22
CA ALA A 28 9.39 7.66 2.18
C ALA A 28 9.37 7.98 3.70
N SER A 29 8.69 9.04 4.10
CA SER A 29 8.39 9.33 5.50
C SER A 29 6.87 9.35 5.66
N CYS A 30 6.33 8.61 6.63
CA CYS A 30 4.92 8.72 6.95
C CYS A 30 4.63 10.17 7.38
N GLU A 31 3.70 10.83 6.71
CA GLU A 31 3.21 12.13 7.16
C GLU A 31 2.55 11.96 8.52
N ALA A 32 2.83 12.84 9.48
CA ALA A 32 2.23 12.75 10.82
C ALA A 32 0.69 12.80 10.80
N SER A 33 0.11 13.26 9.69
CA SER A 33 -1.34 13.31 9.45
C SER A 33 -1.94 12.01 8.88
N GLN A 34 -1.11 11.10 8.33
CA GLN A 34 -1.54 9.82 7.75
C GLN A 34 -0.53 8.72 8.12
N PRO A 35 -0.86 7.84 9.09
CA PRO A 35 0.07 6.79 9.46
C PRO A 35 0.28 5.83 8.30
N CYS A 36 1.51 5.34 8.18
CA CYS A 36 1.88 4.47 7.09
C CYS A 36 2.63 3.22 7.57
N ILE A 37 2.59 2.19 6.74
CA ILE A 37 3.08 0.86 7.07
C ILE A 37 4.59 0.84 6.94
N VAL A 38 5.24 0.32 7.99
CA VAL A 38 6.66 -0.04 8.00
C VAL A 38 6.78 -1.56 8.13
N VAL A 39 7.38 -2.21 7.13
CA VAL A 39 7.62 -3.65 7.15
C VAL A 39 8.91 -3.92 7.93
N ARG A 40 8.84 -4.77 8.95
CA ARG A 40 9.99 -5.15 9.78
C ARG A 40 10.55 -6.50 9.35
N GLN A 41 9.68 -7.47 9.08
CA GLN A 41 10.08 -8.79 8.61
C GLN A 41 8.99 -9.40 7.73
N ALA A 42 9.38 -10.21 6.74
CA ALA A 42 8.45 -11.10 6.04
C ALA A 42 9.12 -12.43 5.66
N GLN A 43 8.54 -13.54 6.09
CA GLN A 43 9.01 -14.89 5.83
C GLN A 43 7.90 -15.74 5.22
N TYR A 44 8.23 -16.50 4.19
CA TYR A 44 7.28 -17.39 3.52
C TYR A 44 7.81 -18.83 3.53
N GLY A 45 6.99 -19.80 3.95
CA GLY A 45 7.39 -21.21 3.96
C GLY A 45 6.66 -22.03 5.02
N LEU A 46 7.34 -23.03 5.59
CA LEU A 46 6.75 -23.93 6.59
C LEU A 46 7.22 -23.56 8.02
N PRO A 47 6.30 -23.17 8.94
CA PRO A 47 6.64 -23.03 10.36
C PRO A 47 7.18 -24.36 10.92
N GLY A 48 8.36 -24.33 11.54
CA GLY A 48 9.02 -25.54 12.07
C GLY A 48 9.55 -26.52 11.00
N GLY A 49 9.46 -26.19 9.72
CA GLY A 49 9.79 -27.08 8.59
C GLY A 49 11.29 -27.21 8.28
N GLY A 50 12.18 -27.11 9.28
CA GLY A 50 13.62 -27.32 9.11
C GLY A 50 14.33 -26.32 8.19
N GLY A 51 13.89 -25.06 8.16
CA GLY A 51 14.50 -24.01 7.34
C GLY A 51 14.00 -23.92 5.90
N LYS A 52 12.90 -24.62 5.56
CA LYS A 52 12.22 -24.48 4.27
C LYS A 52 11.38 -23.19 4.20
N THR A 53 12.08 -22.06 4.24
CA THR A 53 11.52 -20.71 4.16
C THR A 53 12.35 -19.84 3.20
N CYS A 54 11.74 -18.79 2.66
CA CYS A 54 12.44 -17.70 1.97
C CYS A 54 12.03 -16.34 2.56
N SER A 55 12.88 -15.34 2.39
CA SER A 55 12.54 -13.96 2.74
C SER A 55 11.61 -13.38 1.69
N ALA A 56 10.42 -12.99 2.10
CA ALA A 56 9.46 -12.27 1.27
C ALA A 56 9.54 -10.74 1.49
N TYR A 57 10.57 -10.26 2.21
CA TYR A 57 10.66 -8.87 2.67
C TYR A 57 10.58 -7.86 1.52
N SER A 58 11.35 -8.07 0.45
CA SER A 58 11.37 -7.14 -0.68
C SER A 58 10.01 -7.04 -1.36
N SER A 59 9.34 -8.18 -1.58
CA SER A 59 8.02 -8.21 -2.22
C SER A 59 6.95 -7.57 -1.35
N VAL A 60 6.93 -7.88 -0.04
CA VAL A 60 5.97 -7.26 0.90
C VAL A 60 6.25 -5.76 1.05
N SER A 61 7.52 -5.34 1.14
CA SER A 61 7.88 -3.93 1.24
C SER A 61 7.49 -3.15 -0.01
N ASN A 62 7.72 -3.70 -1.21
CA ASN A 62 7.28 -3.06 -2.46
C ASN A 62 5.76 -2.84 -2.51
N LEU A 63 4.98 -3.73 -1.90
CA LEU A 63 3.54 -3.64 -1.85
C LEU A 63 3.02 -2.69 -0.76
N CYS A 64 3.70 -2.62 0.38
CA CYS A 64 3.12 -2.04 1.60
C CYS A 64 3.90 -0.84 2.17
N LEU A 65 5.22 -0.80 2.03
CA LEU A 65 6.04 0.23 2.66
C LEU A 65 5.60 1.63 2.22
N GLY A 66 5.38 2.52 3.18
CA GLY A 66 4.98 3.90 2.91
C GLY A 66 3.49 4.09 2.61
N ARG A 67 2.68 3.02 2.59
CA ARG A 67 1.24 3.09 2.31
C ARG A 67 0.42 3.03 3.59
N SER A 68 -0.78 3.60 3.58
CA SER A 68 -1.75 3.43 4.67
C SER A 68 -2.45 2.08 4.63
N SER A 69 -2.53 1.44 3.46
CA SER A 69 -3.00 0.06 3.31
C SER A 69 -2.40 -0.64 2.10
N CYS A 70 -2.38 -1.97 2.14
CA CYS A 70 -1.97 -2.83 1.03
C CYS A 70 -2.67 -4.18 1.07
N GLU A 71 -2.70 -4.86 -0.06
CA GLU A 71 -3.11 -6.25 -0.19
C GLU A 71 -1.96 -7.10 -0.73
N ILE A 72 -1.77 -8.28 -0.14
CA ILE A 72 -0.73 -9.23 -0.50
C ILE A 72 -1.41 -10.53 -0.89
N LYS A 73 -1.27 -10.93 -2.16
CA LYS A 73 -1.63 -12.27 -2.61
C LYS A 73 -0.56 -13.24 -2.13
N VAL A 74 -0.92 -14.19 -1.27
CA VAL A 74 0.06 -15.10 -0.68
C VAL A 74 0.30 -16.28 -1.62
N ASN A 75 1.37 -16.21 -2.42
CA ASN A 75 1.72 -17.24 -3.39
C ASN A 75 3.26 -17.29 -3.63
N ASN A 76 3.68 -18.17 -4.53
CA ASN A 76 5.09 -18.34 -4.89
C ASN A 76 5.73 -17.12 -5.59
N GLU A 77 4.97 -16.09 -5.98
CA GLU A 77 5.52 -14.85 -6.56
C GLU A 77 6.23 -13.99 -5.51
N LEU A 78 5.99 -14.26 -4.21
CA LEU A 78 6.62 -13.52 -3.11
C LEU A 78 8.14 -13.70 -3.06
N CYS A 79 8.64 -14.93 -3.15
CA CYS A 79 10.08 -15.23 -3.13
C CYS A 79 10.45 -16.58 -3.75
N GLY A 80 9.59 -17.16 -4.60
CA GLY A 80 9.71 -18.52 -5.12
C GLY A 80 8.98 -19.55 -4.25
N ASP A 81 9.25 -20.83 -4.51
CA ASP A 81 8.68 -21.95 -3.75
C ASP A 81 9.72 -22.62 -2.83
N PRO A 82 9.82 -22.20 -1.55
CA PRO A 82 10.79 -22.75 -0.60
C PRO A 82 10.43 -24.15 -0.09
N ALA A 83 9.20 -24.64 -0.33
CA ALA A 83 8.74 -25.94 0.15
C ALA A 83 7.77 -26.60 -0.86
N PRO A 84 8.27 -27.06 -2.02
CA PRO A 84 7.42 -27.65 -3.05
C PRO A 84 6.56 -28.81 -2.52
N GLY A 85 5.31 -28.85 -2.95
CA GLY A 85 4.34 -29.87 -2.54
C GLY A 85 3.74 -29.69 -1.14
N SER A 86 4.11 -28.61 -0.43
CA SER A 86 3.52 -28.26 0.86
C SER A 86 2.83 -26.90 0.80
N ARG A 87 1.72 -26.74 1.52
CA ARG A 87 1.05 -25.44 1.63
C ARG A 87 1.82 -24.55 2.60
N LYS A 88 2.28 -23.41 2.11
CA LYS A 88 3.14 -22.49 2.87
C LYS A 88 2.33 -21.43 3.61
N THR A 89 2.97 -20.75 4.55
CA THR A 89 2.42 -19.62 5.30
C THR A 89 3.35 -18.42 5.15
N LEU A 90 2.78 -17.25 4.87
CA LEU A 90 3.47 -15.96 4.98
C LEU A 90 3.31 -15.47 6.41
N PHE A 91 4.41 -15.11 7.05
CA PHE A 91 4.48 -14.40 8.32
C PHE A 91 5.06 -13.01 8.07
N VAL A 92 4.40 -11.97 8.57
CA VAL A 92 4.85 -10.58 8.44
C VAL A 92 4.86 -9.93 9.82
N SER A 93 5.96 -9.27 10.16
CA SER A 93 5.99 -8.29 11.25
C SER A 93 6.06 -6.88 10.67
N TRP A 94 5.20 -6.00 11.18
CA TRP A 94 4.98 -4.68 10.62
C TRP A 94 4.54 -3.69 11.69
N GLN A 95 4.63 -2.40 11.38
CA GLN A 95 4.27 -1.31 12.29
C GLN A 95 3.51 -0.24 11.53
N CYS A 96 2.74 0.55 12.28
CA CYS A 96 2.29 1.87 11.83
C CYS A 96 3.20 2.93 12.43
N ASP A 97 3.88 3.70 11.60
CA ASP A 97 4.58 4.90 12.04
C ASP A 97 3.57 6.06 12.09
N PRO A 98 3.46 6.84 13.19
CA PRO A 98 4.39 6.89 14.34
C PRO A 98 4.05 6.07 15.59
N ASP A 99 3.01 5.23 15.61
CA ASP A 99 2.65 4.41 16.80
C ASP A 99 3.77 3.43 17.19
N ASN A 100 4.65 3.03 16.26
CA ASN A 100 5.80 2.13 16.46
C ASN A 100 5.46 0.77 17.11
N ARG A 101 4.17 0.46 17.30
CA ARG A 101 3.68 -0.82 17.77
C ARG A 101 3.89 -1.87 16.70
N GLU A 102 4.57 -2.96 17.06
CA GLU A 102 4.77 -4.09 16.17
C GLU A 102 3.60 -5.06 16.21
N TYR A 103 3.09 -5.36 15.03
CA TYR A 103 2.06 -6.34 14.75
C TYR A 103 2.69 -7.56 14.08
N PHE A 104 2.12 -8.73 14.32
CA PHE A 104 2.58 -10.00 13.77
C PHE A 104 1.38 -10.76 13.21
N ASP A 105 1.37 -10.96 11.91
CA ASP A 105 0.28 -11.63 11.22
C ASP A 105 0.80 -12.80 10.40
N SER A 106 -0.07 -13.78 10.18
CA SER A 106 0.24 -14.90 9.30
C SER A 106 -0.95 -15.36 8.48
N VAL A 107 -0.70 -15.68 7.21
CA VAL A 107 -1.74 -16.07 6.25
C VAL A 107 -1.21 -17.21 5.37
N GLN A 108 -2.05 -18.22 5.13
CA GLN A 108 -1.70 -19.37 4.30
C GLN A 108 -1.68 -19.03 2.80
N GLU A 109 -0.88 -19.78 2.05
CA GLU A 109 -0.84 -19.74 0.58
C GLU A 109 -2.23 -19.87 -0.05
N TYR A 110 -2.44 -19.11 -1.12
CA TYR A 110 -3.70 -18.93 -1.87
C TYR A 110 -4.76 -18.05 -1.20
N ALA A 111 -4.46 -17.46 -0.05
CA ALA A 111 -5.29 -16.40 0.54
C ALA A 111 -4.71 -15.00 0.24
N THR A 112 -5.52 -13.98 0.54
CA THR A 112 -5.11 -12.57 0.50
C THR A 112 -4.93 -12.07 1.93
N MET A 113 -3.83 -11.39 2.18
CA MET A 113 -3.56 -10.67 3.42
C MET A 113 -3.75 -9.17 3.20
N THR A 114 -4.44 -8.50 4.10
CA THR A 114 -4.61 -7.03 4.09
C THR A 114 -3.90 -6.46 5.31
N ILE A 115 -3.06 -5.45 5.09
CA ILE A 115 -2.44 -4.65 6.15
C ILE A 115 -2.96 -3.23 6.02
N ALA A 116 -3.33 -2.60 7.13
CA ALA A 116 -3.78 -1.22 7.15
C ALA A 116 -3.39 -0.51 8.45
N CYS A 117 -2.98 0.75 8.31
CA CYS A 117 -2.84 1.71 9.38
C CYS A 117 -4.06 2.63 9.38
N GLU A 118 -4.78 2.65 10.49
CA GLU A 118 -5.87 3.60 10.70
C GLU A 118 -5.31 4.90 11.29
N ALA A 119 -5.83 6.05 10.84
CA ALA A 119 -5.51 7.33 11.49
C ALA A 119 -5.95 7.30 12.97
N PRO A 120 -5.16 7.86 13.90
CA PRO A 120 -5.60 8.04 15.28
C PRO A 120 -6.93 8.81 15.28
N ARG A 121 -7.94 8.30 15.99
CA ARG A 121 -9.21 9.02 16.20
C ARG A 121 -9.05 10.20 17.13
#